data_AF-A0A968CH25-F1
#
_entry.id   AF-A0A968CH25-F1
#
_cell.length_a   1.000
_cell.length_b   1.000
_cell.length_c   1.000
_cell.angle_alpha   90.00
_cell.angle_beta   90.00
_cell.angle_gamma   90.00
#
_symmetry.space_group_name_H-M   'P 1'
#
loop_
_entity.id
_entity.type
_entity.pdbx_description
1 polymer ?
#
loop_
_entity_poly.entity_id
_entity_poly.type
_entity_poly.pdbx_seq_one_letter_code
_entity_poly.pdbx_strand_id
1 'polypeptide(L)'
;MFRIFSITIMVLILAFMSGCNDNTPDQQASQKARQNLRDNFTTSSPSQGLQLPHHLLIVLRQEMRKIEVGMGQLLSNLAQGRGIEAEKIARNIHDSFILKQELSKEDLEQLISLLPKLFVKLDRGFHQSALEVAEAAGQNQFAKAIVSYSEMAQACVNCHSQFATHRFP
;
A
#
# COMPACT_ATOMS: atom_id res chain seq x y z
N MET A 1 -48.91 -56.18 -12.17
CA MET A 1 -49.25 -56.37 -10.74
C MET A 1 -48.11 -55.81 -9.88
N PHE A 2 -48.04 -54.49 -9.69
CA PHE A 2 -47.25 -53.84 -8.63
C PHE A 2 -48.02 -52.58 -8.17
N ARG A 3 -48.09 -52.43 -6.85
CA ARG A 3 -49.11 -51.69 -6.11
C ARG A 3 -48.69 -50.24 -5.87
N ILE A 4 -49.72 -49.40 -5.83
CA ILE A 4 -49.77 -48.00 -5.42
C ILE A 4 -49.72 -47.91 -3.89
N PHE A 5 -48.83 -47.09 -3.33
CA PHE A 5 -48.87 -46.51 -1.96
C PHE A 5 -47.86 -45.34 -1.99
N SER A 6 -48.04 -44.15 -1.41
CA SER A 6 -49.17 -43.49 -0.78
C SER A 6 -48.72 -42.05 -0.59
N ILE A 7 -49.50 -41.09 -1.09
CA ILE A 7 -49.36 -39.67 -0.79
C ILE A 7 -49.95 -39.47 0.60
N THR A 8 -49.12 -39.40 1.64
CA THR A 8 -49.51 -38.80 2.94
C THR A 8 -48.25 -38.49 3.76
N ILE A 9 -48.30 -37.42 4.55
CA ILE A 9 -47.24 -36.84 5.42
C ILE A 9 -46.48 -35.68 4.78
N MET A 10 -47.28 -34.73 4.28
CA MET A 10 -47.05 -33.30 4.53
C MET A 10 -47.37 -33.04 6.02
N VAL A 11 -46.58 -32.18 6.68
CA VAL A 11 -46.69 -31.70 8.09
C VAL A 11 -45.95 -32.56 9.13
N LEU A 12 -44.63 -32.36 9.30
CA LEU A 12 -43.99 -32.28 10.64
C LEU A 12 -42.47 -31.90 10.65
N ILE A 13 -41.98 -30.94 9.86
CA ILE A 13 -40.63 -30.35 10.11
C ILE A 13 -40.70 -28.82 9.97
N LEU A 14 -41.45 -28.21 10.88
CA LEU A 14 -41.36 -26.80 11.26
C LEU A 14 -40.95 -26.78 12.74
N ALA A 15 -39.65 -26.95 13.01
CA ALA A 15 -39.02 -26.59 14.27
C ALA A 15 -37.49 -26.62 14.07
N PHE A 16 -36.81 -25.61 14.61
CA PHE A 16 -35.36 -25.38 14.60
C PHE A 16 -34.77 -24.60 13.41
N MET A 17 -35.40 -23.47 13.10
CA MET A 17 -34.68 -22.23 12.74
C MET A 17 -34.51 -21.41 14.03
N SER A 18 -33.52 -21.76 14.86
CA SER A 18 -33.07 -20.95 15.99
C SER A 18 -31.57 -20.77 15.87
N GLY A 19 -31.16 -19.51 15.68
CA GLY A 19 -29.81 -19.11 15.33
C GLY A 19 -28.76 -19.54 16.35
N CYS A 20 -27.66 -20.08 15.85
CA CYS A 20 -26.38 -20.05 16.54
C CYS A 20 -25.82 -18.62 16.36
N ASN A 21 -26.08 -17.75 17.34
CA ASN A 21 -25.40 -16.47 17.47
C ASN A 21 -24.28 -16.62 18.51
N ASP A 22 -23.26 -17.40 18.16
CA ASP A 22 -22.04 -17.52 18.96
C ASP A 22 -21.02 -16.51 18.43
N ASN A 23 -21.07 -15.29 18.97
CA ASN A 23 -19.98 -14.34 18.80
C ASN A 23 -18.80 -14.81 19.64
N THR A 24 -17.91 -15.58 19.03
CA THR A 24 -16.67 -16.03 19.66
C THR A 24 -15.74 -14.83 19.93
N PRO A 25 -14.92 -14.86 21.00
CA PRO A 25 -13.97 -13.78 21.32
C PRO A 25 -13.07 -13.39 20.13
N ASP A 26 -12.69 -14.36 19.29
CA ASP A 26 -11.87 -14.14 18.10
C ASP A 26 -12.59 -13.35 17.00
N GLN A 27 -13.90 -13.53 16.84
CA GLN A 27 -14.71 -12.76 15.90
C GLN A 27 -14.91 -11.33 16.39
N GLN A 28 -15.06 -11.12 17.70
CA GLN A 28 -15.15 -9.79 18.29
C GLN A 28 -13.83 -9.02 18.19
N ALA A 29 -12.68 -9.68 18.41
CA ALA A 29 -11.37 -9.11 18.19
C ALA A 29 -11.15 -8.72 16.71
N SER A 30 -11.56 -9.58 15.78
CA SER A 30 -11.48 -9.31 14.33
C SER A 30 -12.39 -8.17 13.90
N GLN A 31 -13.60 -8.08 14.45
CA GLN A 31 -14.55 -7.00 14.16
C GLN A 31 -14.10 -5.67 14.75
N LYS A 32 -13.55 -5.67 15.97
CA LYS A 32 -12.98 -4.49 16.62
C LYS A 32 -11.72 -3.99 15.90
N ALA A 33 -10.87 -4.89 15.40
CA ALA A 33 -9.73 -4.54 14.55
C ALA A 33 -10.18 -3.90 13.23
N ARG A 34 -11.21 -4.46 12.57
CA ARG A 34 -11.82 -3.89 11.36
C ARG A 34 -12.47 -2.52 11.62
N GLN A 35 -13.11 -2.35 12.77
CA GLN A 35 -13.75 -1.10 13.15
C GLN A 35 -12.71 -0.03 13.49
N ASN A 36 -11.65 -0.37 14.23
CA ASN A 36 -10.53 0.53 14.48
C ASN A 36 -9.82 0.98 13.19
N LEU A 37 -9.69 0.08 12.20
CA LEU A 37 -9.17 0.43 10.87
C LEU A 37 -10.08 1.42 10.14
N ARG A 38 -11.41 1.27 10.28
CA ARG A 38 -12.42 2.15 9.67
C ARG A 38 -12.51 3.50 10.39
N ASP A 39 -12.41 3.52 11.71
CA ASP A 39 -12.47 4.74 12.52
C ASP A 39 -11.21 5.59 12.34
N ASN A 40 -10.05 4.94 12.16
CA ASN A 40 -8.80 5.61 11.75
C ASN A 40 -8.87 6.21 10.34
N PHE A 41 -9.71 5.68 9.45
CA PHE A 41 -9.93 6.23 8.11
C PHE A 41 -10.90 7.44 8.13
N THR A 42 -11.73 7.59 9.16
CA THR A 42 -12.83 8.58 9.18
C THR A 42 -12.45 9.88 9.91
N THR A 43 -11.28 9.95 10.54
CA THR A 43 -10.84 11.14 11.32
C THR A 43 -9.91 12.10 10.56
N SER A 44 -9.60 11.86 9.28
CA SER A 44 -8.92 12.84 8.43
C SER A 44 -9.90 13.58 7.53
N SER A 45 -9.93 14.91 7.65
CA SER A 45 -10.64 15.85 6.76
C SER A 45 -10.46 15.49 5.27
N PRO A 46 -11.49 15.65 4.41
CA PRO A 46 -11.44 15.26 3.00
C PRO A 46 -10.25 15.88 2.26
N SER A 47 -9.49 15.01 1.58
CA SER A 47 -8.27 15.28 0.84
C SER A 47 -8.46 16.36 -0.24
N GLN A 48 -8.00 17.58 0.02
CA GLN A 48 -7.48 18.42 -1.06
C GLN A 48 -6.08 17.88 -1.36
N GLY A 49 -5.81 17.48 -2.60
CA GLY A 49 -4.49 16.98 -3.01
C GLY A 49 -3.36 17.96 -2.66
N LEU A 50 -2.10 17.53 -2.75
CA LEU A 50 -0.95 18.37 -2.45
C LEU A 50 -1.01 19.72 -3.19
N GLN A 51 -1.10 20.81 -2.44
CA GLN A 51 -1.06 22.17 -2.98
C GLN A 51 0.39 22.62 -3.07
N LEU A 52 1.00 22.36 -4.23
CA LEU A 52 2.36 22.76 -4.55
C LEU A 52 2.36 23.70 -5.77
N PRO A 53 3.28 24.68 -5.83
CA PRO A 53 3.58 25.43 -7.04
C PRO A 53 3.73 24.52 -8.27
N HIS A 54 3.33 25.02 -9.43
CA HIS A 54 3.26 24.21 -10.66
C HIS A 54 4.59 23.55 -11.02
N HIS A 55 5.72 24.25 -10.85
CA HIS A 55 7.05 23.71 -11.13
C HIS A 55 7.43 22.58 -10.17
N LEU A 56 7.12 22.70 -8.87
CA LEU A 56 7.34 21.64 -7.89
C LEU A 56 6.46 20.40 -8.15
N LEU A 57 5.21 20.59 -8.60
CA LEU A 57 4.36 19.48 -9.04
C LEU A 57 4.93 18.74 -10.25
N ILE A 58 5.56 19.45 -11.19
CA ILE A 58 6.20 18.82 -12.35
C ILE A 58 7.36 17.93 -11.89
N VAL A 59 8.24 18.45 -11.03
CA VAL A 59 9.39 17.70 -10.50
C VAL A 59 8.91 16.46 -9.73
N LEU A 60 7.94 16.61 -8.83
CA LEU A 60 7.36 15.49 -8.08
C LEU A 60 6.79 14.41 -9.01
N ARG A 61 6.04 14.81 -10.05
CA ARG A 61 5.47 13.84 -11.02
C ARG A 61 6.55 13.16 -11.86
N GLN A 62 7.64 13.85 -12.18
CA GLN A 62 8.76 13.24 -12.89
C GLN A 62 9.44 12.17 -12.03
N GLU A 63 9.64 12.44 -10.74
CA GLU A 63 10.16 11.44 -9.82
C GLU A 63 9.22 10.24 -9.71
N MET A 64 7.92 10.46 -9.47
CA MET A 64 6.95 9.36 -9.33
C MET A 64 6.91 8.45 -10.56
N ARG A 65 7.10 8.99 -11.77
CA ARG A 65 7.24 8.16 -13.00
C ARG A 65 8.52 7.34 -13.01
N LYS A 66 9.65 7.91 -12.59
CA LYS A 66 10.92 7.17 -12.48
C LYS A 66 10.80 6.04 -11.45
N ILE A 67 10.15 6.31 -10.31
CA ILE A 67 9.86 5.33 -9.27
C ILE A 67 8.98 4.21 -9.80
N GLU A 68 7.89 4.52 -10.51
CA GLU A 68 6.99 3.52 -11.09
C GLU A 68 7.74 2.55 -12.02
N VAL A 69 8.57 3.09 -12.93
CA VAL A 69 9.42 2.28 -13.82
C VAL A 69 10.41 1.44 -13.02
N GLY A 70 11.08 2.05 -12.04
CA GLY A 70 12.04 1.37 -11.17
C GLY A 70 11.42 0.22 -10.38
N MET A 71 10.23 0.41 -9.81
CA MET A 71 9.48 -0.62 -9.09
C MET A 71 9.18 -1.83 -9.97
N GLY A 72 8.69 -1.61 -11.19
CA GLY A 72 8.42 -2.69 -12.13
C GLY A 72 9.67 -3.47 -12.53
N GLN A 73 10.77 -2.76 -12.80
CA GLN A 73 12.06 -3.39 -13.11
C GLN A 73 12.63 -4.15 -11.91
N LEU A 74 12.48 -3.60 -10.71
CA LEU A 74 12.97 -4.19 -9.47
C LEU A 74 12.29 -5.53 -9.20
N LEU A 75 10.96 -5.59 -9.27
CA LEU A 75 10.22 -6.84 -9.11
C LEU A 75 10.64 -7.89 -10.15
N SER A 76 10.80 -7.48 -11.41
CA SER A 76 11.23 -8.38 -12.48
C SER A 76 12.63 -8.96 -12.23
N ASN A 77 13.57 -8.17 -11.75
CA ASN A 77 14.93 -8.63 -11.44
C ASN A 77 14.97 -9.54 -10.20
N LEU A 78 14.22 -9.18 -9.15
CA LEU A 78 14.09 -10.04 -7.96
C LEU A 78 13.51 -11.41 -8.32
N ALA A 79 12.46 -11.46 -9.15
CA ALA A 79 11.84 -12.71 -9.60
C ALA A 79 12.78 -13.59 -10.46
N GLN A 80 13.74 -12.98 -11.15
CA GLN A 80 14.75 -13.67 -11.95
C GLN A 80 16.03 -14.01 -11.16
N GLY A 81 16.12 -13.63 -9.87
CA GLY A 81 17.33 -13.81 -9.06
C GLY A 81 18.50 -12.91 -9.48
N ARG A 82 18.24 -11.77 -10.15
CA ARG A 82 19.27 -10.82 -10.60
C ARG A 82 19.59 -9.79 -9.50
N GLY A 83 20.35 -10.23 -8.50
CA GLY A 83 20.63 -9.45 -7.28
C GLY A 83 21.35 -8.12 -7.53
N ILE A 84 22.38 -8.10 -8.37
CA ILE A 84 23.20 -6.91 -8.65
C ILE A 84 22.39 -5.84 -9.39
N GLU A 85 21.58 -6.24 -10.36
CA GLU A 85 20.70 -5.35 -11.11
C GLU A 85 19.59 -4.80 -10.21
N ALA A 86 18.99 -5.65 -9.39
CA ALA A 86 18.01 -5.25 -8.39
C ALA A 86 18.61 -4.25 -7.39
N GLU A 87 19.83 -4.48 -6.90
CA GLU A 87 20.55 -3.54 -6.04
C GLU A 87 20.70 -2.18 -6.70
N LYS A 88 21.22 -2.13 -7.93
CA LYS A 88 21.44 -0.88 -8.65
C LYS A 88 20.14 -0.10 -8.85
N ILE A 89 19.05 -0.78 -9.22
CA ILE A 89 17.73 -0.16 -9.39
C ILE A 89 17.22 0.40 -8.06
N ALA A 90 17.29 -0.41 -6.99
CA ALA A 90 16.80 -0.02 -5.68
C ALA A 90 17.62 1.15 -5.07
N ARG A 91 18.94 1.21 -5.27
CA ARG A 91 19.77 2.36 -4.91
C ARG A 91 19.36 3.63 -5.67
N ASN A 92 19.13 3.52 -6.98
CA ASN A 92 18.66 4.65 -7.78
C ASN A 92 17.30 5.18 -7.28
N ILE A 93 16.40 4.30 -6.82
CA ILE A 93 15.13 4.70 -6.20
C ILE A 93 15.38 5.38 -4.85
N HIS A 94 16.21 4.81 -3.97
CA HIS A 94 16.58 5.44 -2.69
C HIS A 94 17.16 6.85 -2.89
N ASP A 95 17.96 7.03 -3.94
CA ASP A 95 18.62 8.30 -4.26
C ASP A 95 17.73 9.27 -5.05
N SER A 96 16.54 8.87 -5.51
CA SER A 96 15.68 9.72 -6.35
C SER A 96 14.99 10.87 -5.60
N PHE A 97 15.02 10.84 -4.27
CA PHE A 97 14.31 11.72 -3.35
C PHE A 97 14.23 13.17 -3.82
N ILE A 98 13.02 13.73 -3.93
CA ILE A 98 12.80 15.11 -4.38
C ILE A 98 13.65 16.15 -3.62
N LEU A 99 13.92 15.95 -2.33
CA LEU A 99 14.74 16.89 -1.54
C LEU A 99 16.25 16.76 -1.80
N LYS A 100 16.69 15.72 -2.53
CA LYS A 100 18.09 15.51 -2.96
C LYS A 100 18.32 15.91 -4.43
N GLN A 101 17.26 16.20 -5.19
CA GLN A 101 17.39 16.70 -6.56
C GLN A 101 17.85 18.16 -6.59
N GLU A 102 18.26 18.66 -7.75
CA GLU A 102 18.76 20.03 -7.99
C GLU A 102 17.64 21.10 -7.87
N LEU A 103 16.94 21.13 -6.74
CA LEU A 103 16.10 22.26 -6.37
C LEU A 103 17.00 23.43 -5.96
N SER A 104 16.58 24.66 -6.29
CA SER A 104 17.16 25.83 -5.66
C SER A 104 16.95 25.76 -4.13
N LYS A 105 17.76 26.50 -3.37
CA LYS A 105 17.58 26.53 -1.90
C LYS A 105 16.19 27.06 -1.55
N GLU A 106 15.72 28.05 -2.30
CA GLU A 106 14.40 28.65 -2.18
C GLU A 106 13.29 27.63 -2.46
N ASP A 107 13.43 26.83 -3.53
CA ASP A 107 12.46 25.78 -3.87
C ASP A 107 12.43 24.67 -2.82
N LEU A 108 13.59 24.31 -2.27
CA LEU A 108 13.70 23.30 -1.22
C LEU A 108 13.03 23.78 0.08
N GLU A 109 13.32 25.01 0.52
CA GLU A 109 12.69 25.61 1.70
C GLU A 109 11.17 25.74 1.51
N GLN A 110 10.73 26.18 0.33
CA GLN A 110 9.33 26.27 -0.01
C GLN A 110 8.66 24.89 0.01
N LEU A 111 9.26 23.89 -0.63
CA LEU A 111 8.75 22.52 -0.65
C LEU A 111 8.62 21.94 0.77
N ILE A 112 9.64 22.10 1.61
CA ILE A 112 9.62 21.64 3.00
C ILE A 112 8.48 22.32 3.79
N SER A 113 8.23 23.60 3.56
CA SER A 113 7.17 24.35 4.25
C SER A 113 5.75 23.91 3.83
N LEU A 114 5.59 23.41 2.60
CA LEU A 114 4.29 23.06 2.03
C LEU A 114 3.93 21.58 2.20
N LEU A 115 4.92 20.69 2.37
CA LEU A 115 4.66 19.26 2.49
C LEU A 115 4.10 18.90 3.87
N PRO A 116 2.95 18.19 3.94
CA PRO A 116 2.46 17.65 5.20
C PRO A 116 3.48 16.71 5.85
N LYS A 117 3.62 16.76 7.18
CA LYS A 117 4.54 15.88 7.93
C LYS A 117 4.32 14.40 7.60
N LEU A 118 3.07 13.99 7.39
CA LEU A 118 2.73 12.62 7.04
C LEU A 118 3.22 12.23 5.64
N PHE A 119 3.14 13.14 4.66
CA PHE A 119 3.72 12.92 3.34
C PHE A 119 5.23 12.65 3.45
N VAL A 120 5.96 13.55 4.12
CA VAL A 120 7.41 13.41 4.32
C VAL A 120 7.77 12.10 5.04
N LYS A 121 6.96 11.69 6.02
CA LYS A 121 7.17 10.43 6.74
C LYS A 121 7.01 9.21 5.82
N LEU A 122 5.92 9.16 5.04
CA LEU A 122 5.66 8.05 4.12
C LEU A 122 6.72 7.96 3.04
N ASP A 123 7.10 9.11 2.47
CA ASP A 123 8.14 9.22 1.45
C ASP A 123 9.50 8.73 1.96
N ARG A 124 9.94 9.19 3.14
CA ARG A 124 11.17 8.67 3.78
C ARG A 124 11.12 7.17 4.05
N GLY A 125 9.98 6.66 4.50
CA GLY A 125 9.79 5.22 4.73
C GLY A 125 9.95 4.43 3.43
N PHE A 126 9.34 4.90 2.34
CA PHE A 126 9.50 4.31 1.02
C PHE A 126 10.97 4.24 0.57
N HIS A 127 11.70 5.35 0.66
CA HIS A 127 13.11 5.37 0.27
C HIS A 127 13.99 4.51 1.18
N GLN A 128 13.68 4.43 2.47
CA GLN A 128 14.39 3.54 3.39
C GLN A 128 14.19 2.07 3.02
N SER A 129 12.95 1.63 2.74
CA SER A 129 12.71 0.27 2.26
C SER A 129 13.42 0.01 0.92
N ALA A 130 13.57 1.00 0.05
CA ALA A 130 14.38 0.87 -1.17
C ALA A 130 15.85 0.55 -0.87
N LEU A 131 16.45 1.20 0.13
CA LEU A 131 17.81 0.89 0.57
C LEU A 131 17.92 -0.54 1.12
N GLU A 132 16.93 -0.98 1.90
CA GLU A 132 16.88 -2.35 2.43
C GLU A 132 16.77 -3.39 1.32
N VAL A 133 15.96 -3.12 0.29
CA VAL A 133 15.93 -3.97 -0.91
C VAL A 133 17.30 -4.01 -1.57
N ALA A 134 17.97 -2.87 -1.72
CA ALA A 134 19.28 -2.81 -2.34
C ALA A 134 20.31 -3.68 -1.62
N GLU A 135 20.40 -3.54 -0.29
CA GLU A 135 21.32 -4.30 0.55
C GLU A 135 21.01 -5.80 0.53
N ALA A 136 19.72 -6.18 0.66
CA ALA A 136 19.30 -7.57 0.66
C ALA A 136 19.52 -8.23 -0.71
N ALA A 137 19.15 -7.56 -1.80
CA ALA A 137 19.31 -8.08 -3.16
C ALA A 137 20.78 -8.24 -3.55
N GLY A 138 21.65 -7.28 -3.21
CA GLY A 138 23.09 -7.37 -3.46
C GLY A 138 23.74 -8.54 -2.71
N GLN A 139 23.16 -8.96 -1.59
CA GLN A 139 23.58 -10.14 -0.82
C GLN A 139 22.83 -11.43 -1.21
N ASN A 140 22.05 -11.41 -2.30
CA ASN A 140 21.19 -12.51 -2.77
C ASN A 140 20.16 -13.01 -1.72
N GLN A 141 19.80 -12.19 -0.75
CA GLN A 141 18.77 -12.47 0.26
C GLN A 141 17.38 -12.14 -0.30
N PHE A 142 16.98 -12.81 -1.39
CA PHE A 142 15.78 -12.43 -2.16
C PHE A 142 14.49 -12.47 -1.35
N ALA A 143 14.34 -13.40 -0.41
CA ALA A 143 13.18 -13.43 0.47
C ALA A 143 13.05 -12.14 1.31
N LYS A 144 14.18 -11.66 1.86
CA LYS A 144 14.24 -10.39 2.59
C LYS A 144 13.98 -9.19 1.66
N ALA A 145 14.58 -9.20 0.48
CA ALA A 145 14.38 -8.16 -0.52
C ALA A 145 12.90 -8.04 -0.95
N ILE A 146 12.18 -9.16 -1.08
CA ILE A 146 10.75 -9.16 -1.42
C ILE A 146 9.88 -8.60 -0.28
N VAL A 147 10.25 -8.83 0.98
CA VAL A 147 9.55 -8.21 2.12
C VAL A 147 9.68 -6.68 2.05
N SER A 148 10.91 -6.15 1.95
CA SER A 148 11.11 -4.70 1.83
C SER A 148 10.50 -4.11 0.55
N TYR A 149 10.50 -4.83 -0.58
CA TYR A 149 9.77 -4.41 -1.79
C TYR A 149 8.26 -4.29 -1.54
N SER A 150 7.69 -5.20 -0.77
CA SER A 150 6.26 -5.16 -0.42
C SER A 150 5.94 -3.94 0.46
N GLU A 151 6.85 -3.56 1.35
CA GLU A 151 6.74 -2.33 2.16
C GLU A 151 6.78 -1.07 1.27
N MET A 152 7.65 -1.05 0.25
CA MET A 152 7.66 0.03 -0.76
C MET A 152 6.30 0.13 -1.46
N ALA A 153 5.75 -0.99 -1.94
CA ALA A 153 4.44 -1.01 -2.59
C ALA A 153 3.31 -0.53 -1.65
N GLN A 154 3.34 -0.95 -0.38
CA GLN A 154 2.38 -0.49 0.63
C GLN A 154 2.49 1.01 0.88
N ALA A 155 3.71 1.57 0.91
CA ALA A 155 3.94 3.00 1.06
C ALA A 155 3.34 3.80 -0.13
N CYS A 156 3.47 3.29 -1.36
CA CYS A 156 2.84 3.90 -2.54
C CYS A 156 1.31 4.00 -2.35
N VAL A 157 0.66 2.90 -1.96
CA VAL A 157 -0.80 2.87 -1.74
C VAL A 157 -1.21 3.82 -0.62
N ASN A 158 -0.49 3.81 0.50
CA ASN A 158 -0.80 4.65 1.67
C ASN A 158 -0.61 6.14 1.40
N CYS A 159 0.37 6.52 0.57
CA CYS A 159 0.58 7.90 0.18
C CYS A 159 -0.50 8.33 -0.83
N HIS A 160 -0.76 7.53 -1.86
CA HIS A 160 -1.71 7.87 -2.90
C HIS A 160 -3.15 7.97 -2.40
N SER A 161 -3.56 7.11 -1.47
CA SER A 161 -4.91 7.15 -0.88
C SER A 161 -5.20 8.43 -0.09
N GLN A 162 -4.16 9.16 0.32
CA GLN A 162 -4.28 10.39 1.09
C GLN A 162 -4.02 11.63 0.24
N PHE A 163 -2.99 11.60 -0.62
CA PHE A 163 -2.46 12.79 -1.27
C PHE A 163 -2.68 12.82 -2.79
N ALA A 164 -3.16 11.73 -3.39
CA ALA A 164 -3.37 11.60 -4.84
C ALA A 164 -4.78 11.13 -5.23
N THR A 165 -5.78 11.33 -4.36
CA THR A 165 -7.17 10.88 -4.54
C THR A 165 -7.87 11.42 -5.79
N HIS A 166 -7.44 12.57 -6.31
CA HIS A 166 -8.00 13.13 -7.53
C HIS A 166 -7.47 12.44 -8.80
N ARG A 167 -6.35 11.71 -8.69
CA ARG A 167 -5.72 10.98 -9.79
C ARG A 167 -6.12 9.51 -9.82
N PHE A 168 -6.36 8.91 -8.65
CA PHE A 168 -6.72 7.52 -8.48
C PHE A 168 -8.04 7.46 -7.68
N PRO A 169 -9.20 7.38 -8.37
CA PRO A 169 -10.51 7.26 -7.72
C PRO A 169 -10.72 5.86 -7.09
#